data_AF-A0A2P4WX74-F1
#
_entry.id   AF-A0A2P4WX74-F1
#
_cell.length_a   1.000
_cell.length_b   1.000
_cell.length_c   1.000
_cell.angle_alpha   90.00
_cell.angle_beta   90.00
_cell.angle_gamma   90.00
#
_symmetry.space_group_name_H-M   'P 1'
#
loop_
_entity.id
_entity.type
_entity.pdbx_description
1 polymer ?
#
loop_
_entity_poly.entity_id
_entity_poly.type
_entity_poly.pdbx_seq_one_letter_code
_entity_poly.pdbx_strand_id
1 'polypeptide(L)'
;MKFSSSINSLQNDTLVTTTLAKKKGKNFAPKEDVHLAASWLDTSQDPDTGDEQKKVYFGVKIAAQRELGSLQARWRLLQATCNKFAGCYAAIVACNESGKTTEQKILDAHVLFRKQNGASFKS
;
A
#
# COMPACT_ATOMS: atom_id res chain seq x y z
N MET A 1 7.32 2.23 -43.30
CA MET A 1 6.42 1.08 -43.09
C MET A 1 5.15 1.61 -42.45
N LYS A 2 4.03 1.52 -43.16
CA LYS A 2 2.70 1.97 -42.74
C LYS A 2 1.90 0.73 -42.38
N PHE A 3 1.28 0.69 -41.21
CA PHE A 3 0.13 -0.18 -40.98
C PHE A 3 -0.99 0.66 -40.38
N SER A 4 -1.86 1.13 -41.28
CA SER A 4 -3.29 1.25 -40.98
C SER A 4 -3.91 -0.07 -41.42
N SER A 5 -4.65 -0.73 -40.52
CA SER A 5 -6.11 -0.83 -40.65
C SER A 5 -6.66 -1.84 -39.66
N SER A 6 -7.52 -1.31 -38.79
CA SER A 6 -8.75 -1.94 -38.29
C SER A 6 -8.63 -3.24 -37.50
N ILE A 7 -8.60 -3.10 -36.17
CA ILE A 7 -9.67 -3.64 -35.30
C ILE A 7 -9.95 -2.56 -34.24
N ASN A 8 -10.83 -1.62 -34.59
CA ASN A 8 -11.65 -0.95 -33.59
C ASN A 8 -13.00 -1.65 -33.57
N SER A 9 -13.61 -1.67 -32.39
CA SER A 9 -14.94 -2.18 -32.08
C SER A 9 -15.01 -3.63 -31.61
N LEU A 10 -14.88 -3.78 -30.29
CA LEU A 10 -15.82 -4.57 -29.50
C LEU A 10 -15.98 -3.88 -28.14
N GLN A 11 -16.82 -2.84 -28.20
CA GLN A 11 -17.81 -2.46 -27.19
C GLN A 11 -17.34 -2.39 -25.72
N ASN A 12 -16.96 -1.16 -25.35
CA ASN A 12 -17.51 -0.53 -24.16
C ASN A 12 -19.04 -0.67 -24.19
N ASP A 13 -19.57 -1.71 -23.54
CA ASP A 13 -21.01 -1.78 -23.27
C ASP A 13 -21.26 -1.74 -21.76
N THR A 14 -21.90 -0.63 -21.40
CA THR A 14 -22.85 -0.46 -20.29
C THR A 14 -22.27 -0.19 -18.90
N LEU A 15 -22.11 1.12 -18.65
CA LEU A 15 -22.63 1.80 -17.46
C LEU A 15 -23.85 1.10 -16.86
N VAL A 16 -23.63 0.20 -15.89
CA VAL A 16 -24.64 -0.12 -14.88
C VAL A 16 -24.24 0.57 -13.59
N THR A 17 -24.65 1.84 -13.49
CA THR A 17 -24.88 2.52 -12.21
C THR A 17 -26.00 1.78 -11.51
N THR A 18 -25.70 0.64 -10.90
CA THR A 18 -26.58 0.03 -9.91
C THR A 18 -26.04 0.40 -8.55
N THR A 19 -26.68 1.39 -7.95
CA THR A 19 -26.60 1.77 -6.54
C THR A 19 -27.04 0.60 -5.65
N LEU A 20 -26.24 -0.47 -5.64
CA LEU A 20 -26.34 -1.53 -4.65
C LEU A 20 -25.57 -1.04 -3.44
N ALA A 21 -26.29 -0.78 -2.35
CA ALA A 21 -25.74 -0.38 -1.07
C ALA A 21 -24.46 -1.17 -0.78
N LYS A 22 -23.30 -0.49 -0.87
CA LYS A 22 -21.98 -1.11 -0.69
C LYS A 22 -21.94 -1.67 0.73
N LYS A 23 -22.21 -2.98 0.87
CA LYS A 23 -21.89 -3.71 2.09
C LYS A 23 -20.41 -3.45 2.34
N LYS A 24 -20.13 -2.80 3.47
CA LYS A 24 -18.76 -2.48 3.88
C LYS A 24 -17.97 -3.79 3.84
N GLY A 25 -16.94 -3.83 3.00
CA GLY A 25 -16.06 -5.00 2.92
C GLY A 25 -15.46 -5.30 4.29
N LYS A 26 -15.03 -6.55 4.50
CA LYS A 26 -14.35 -6.97 5.72
C LYS A 26 -13.16 -6.01 6.00
N ASN A 27 -12.84 -5.74 7.25
CA ASN A 27 -11.66 -4.93 7.58
C ASN A 27 -10.37 -5.65 7.13
N PHE A 28 -9.30 -4.90 6.87
CA PHE A 28 -7.98 -5.47 6.64
C PHE A 28 -7.39 -5.97 7.95
N ALA A 29 -6.91 -7.21 7.95
CA ALA A 29 -6.15 -7.79 9.05
C ALA A 29 -4.64 -7.52 8.87
N PRO A 30 -3.85 -7.46 9.97
CA PRO A 30 -2.39 -7.23 9.87
C PRO A 30 -1.68 -8.24 8.96
N LYS A 31 -2.10 -9.51 8.99
CA LYS A 31 -1.56 -10.55 8.09
C LYS A 31 -1.81 -10.25 6.61
N GLU A 32 -2.93 -9.61 6.28
CA GLU A 32 -3.23 -9.20 4.91
C GLU A 32 -2.36 -8.01 4.50
N ASP A 33 -2.06 -7.08 5.41
CA ASP A 33 -1.16 -5.96 5.14
C ASP A 33 0.28 -6.41 4.87
N VAL A 34 0.76 -7.46 5.57
CA VAL A 34 2.05 -8.09 5.29
C VAL A 34 2.10 -8.69 3.89
N HIS A 35 1.06 -9.42 3.48
CA HIS A 35 0.98 -9.97 2.12
C HIS A 35 0.87 -8.87 1.06
N LEU A 36 0.14 -7.79 1.37
CA LEU A 36 0.02 -6.62 0.51
C LEU A 36 1.39 -5.96 0.28
N ALA A 37 2.17 -5.78 1.36
CA ALA A 37 3.51 -5.20 1.31
C ALA A 37 4.51 -6.11 0.58
N ALA A 38 4.49 -7.42 0.86
CA ALA A 38 5.37 -8.39 0.20
C ALA A 38 5.11 -8.45 -1.31
N SER A 39 3.83 -8.54 -1.70
CA SER A 39 3.44 -8.56 -3.11
C SER A 39 3.86 -7.27 -3.83
N TRP A 40 3.78 -6.11 -3.17
CA TRP A 40 4.25 -4.85 -3.73
C TRP A 40 5.77 -4.85 -3.91
N LEU A 41 6.52 -5.35 -2.92
CA LEU A 41 7.98 -5.43 -2.99
C LEU A 41 8.42 -6.28 -4.19
N ASP A 42 7.82 -7.46 -4.35
CA ASP A 42 8.05 -8.35 -5.49
C ASP A 42 7.82 -7.62 -6.82
N THR A 43 6.64 -7.00 -6.99
CA THR A 43 6.32 -6.26 -8.24
C THR A 43 7.22 -5.04 -8.48
N SER A 44 7.76 -4.43 -7.42
CA SER A 44 8.59 -3.23 -7.54
C SER A 44 10.01 -3.57 -7.97
N GLN A 45 10.53 -4.73 -7.54
CA GLN A 45 11.88 -5.21 -7.81
C GLN A 45 12.01 -5.91 -9.17
N ASP A 46 10.90 -6.30 -9.79
CA ASP A 46 10.90 -6.87 -11.14
C ASP A 46 11.36 -5.82 -12.19
N PRO A 47 12.52 -5.99 -12.84
CA PRO A 47 13.05 -5.03 -13.81
C PRO A 47 12.27 -5.02 -15.14
N ASP A 48 11.51 -6.07 -15.43
CA ASP A 48 10.82 -6.30 -16.71
C ASP A 48 9.37 -5.77 -16.77
N THR A 49 8.89 -5.05 -15.74
CA THR A 49 7.54 -4.49 -15.75
C THR A 49 7.54 -2.96 -15.82
N GLY A 50 6.91 -2.41 -16.84
CA GLY A 50 6.60 -0.98 -16.90
C GLY A 50 5.58 -0.57 -15.83
N ASP A 51 5.53 0.71 -15.48
CA ASP A 51 4.75 1.24 -14.33
C ASP A 51 3.24 0.96 -14.41
N GLU A 52 2.69 0.77 -15.63
CA GLU A 52 1.31 0.35 -15.85
C GLU A 52 1.11 -1.17 -15.70
N GLN A 53 2.10 -1.98 -16.07
CA GLN A 53 2.09 -3.44 -15.91
C GLN A 53 2.25 -3.84 -14.43
N LYS A 54 3.02 -3.07 -13.66
CA LYS A 54 3.14 -3.24 -12.19
C LYS A 54 1.79 -3.16 -11.49
N LYS A 55 0.93 -2.20 -11.88
CA LYS A 55 -0.42 -2.03 -11.32
C LYS A 55 -1.34 -3.20 -11.64
N VAL A 56 -1.28 -3.71 -12.87
CA VAL A 56 -2.10 -4.84 -13.32
C VAL A 56 -1.65 -6.15 -12.66
N TYR A 57 -0.34 -6.40 -12.57
CA TYR A 57 0.21 -7.62 -11.96
C TYR A 57 0.03 -7.64 -10.44
N PHE A 58 0.24 -6.51 -9.77
CA PHE A 58 -0.10 -6.31 -8.34
C PHE A 58 -1.57 -6.57 -8.07
N GLY A 59 -2.45 -6.06 -8.94
CA GLY A 59 -3.88 -6.34 -8.90
C GLY A 59 -4.16 -7.84 -9.02
N VAL A 60 -3.61 -8.51 -10.02
CA VAL A 60 -3.92 -9.91 -10.32
C VAL A 60 -3.47 -10.89 -9.22
N LYS A 61 -2.31 -10.67 -8.57
CA LYS A 61 -1.85 -11.56 -7.48
C LYS A 61 -2.65 -11.45 -6.19
N ILE A 62 -3.23 -10.27 -5.89
CA ILE A 62 -3.88 -9.98 -4.61
C ILE A 62 -5.41 -9.90 -4.74
N ALA A 63 -5.92 -9.58 -5.93
CA ALA A 63 -7.35 -9.40 -6.21
C ALA A 63 -8.15 -10.70 -6.34
N ALA A 64 -7.56 -11.88 -6.11
CA ALA A 64 -8.34 -13.11 -6.01
C ALA A 64 -9.41 -13.05 -4.89
N GLN A 65 -9.33 -12.09 -3.96
CA GLN A 65 -10.28 -11.93 -2.85
C GLN A 65 -10.86 -10.51 -2.64
N ARG A 66 -10.33 -9.45 -3.27
CA ARG A 66 -10.75 -8.05 -2.99
C ARG A 66 -10.67 -7.12 -4.21
N GLU A 67 -11.51 -6.09 -4.18
CA GLU A 67 -11.57 -5.02 -5.18
C GLU A 67 -10.28 -4.16 -5.17
N LEU A 68 -9.79 -3.80 -6.35
CA LEU A 68 -8.48 -3.16 -6.56
C LEU A 68 -8.37 -1.78 -5.89
N GLY A 69 -9.43 -0.97 -5.95
CA GLY A 69 -9.50 0.34 -5.30
C GLY A 69 -9.36 0.25 -3.77
N SER A 70 -9.98 -0.74 -3.15
CA SER A 70 -9.83 -1.04 -1.72
C SER A 70 -8.39 -1.39 -1.34
N LEU A 71 -7.71 -2.23 -2.13
CA LEU A 71 -6.31 -2.59 -1.94
C LEU A 71 -5.39 -1.37 -2.07
N GLN A 72 -5.60 -0.54 -3.09
CA GLN A 72 -4.81 0.67 -3.29
C GLN A 72 -5.01 1.69 -2.16
N ALA A 73 -6.24 1.88 -1.71
CA ALA A 73 -6.53 2.76 -0.57
C ALA A 73 -5.87 2.26 0.72
N ARG A 74 -5.89 0.94 0.98
CA ARG A 74 -5.21 0.34 2.13
C ARG A 74 -3.70 0.51 2.04
N TRP A 75 -3.12 0.28 0.87
CA TRP A 75 -1.69 0.46 0.64
C TRP A 75 -1.23 1.89 0.93
N ARG A 76 -1.95 2.90 0.40
CA ARG A 76 -1.65 4.32 0.66
C ARG A 76 -1.66 4.63 2.16
N LEU A 77 -2.62 4.08 2.90
CA LEU A 77 -2.71 4.26 4.34
C LEU A 77 -1.54 3.60 5.09
N LEU A 78 -1.18 2.37 4.70
CA LEU A 78 -0.05 1.65 5.28
C LEU A 78 1.26 2.40 5.04
N GLN A 79 1.51 2.79 3.79
CA GLN A 79 2.69 3.56 3.39
C GLN A 79 2.78 4.89 4.15
N ALA A 80 1.69 5.64 4.24
CA ALA A 80 1.66 6.89 5.01
C ALA A 80 1.99 6.67 6.50
N THR A 81 1.47 5.58 7.07
CA THR A 81 1.71 5.20 8.48
C THR A 81 3.17 4.81 8.72
N CYS A 82 3.75 4.00 7.83
CA CYS A 82 5.16 3.62 7.87
C CYS A 82 6.08 4.83 7.71
N ASN A 83 5.81 5.74 6.77
CA ASN A 83 6.61 6.94 6.55
C ASN A 83 6.62 7.87 7.78
N LYS A 84 5.47 8.03 8.44
CA LYS A 84 5.37 8.79 9.69
C LYS A 84 6.21 8.18 10.81
N PHE A 85 6.16 6.85 10.96
CA PHE A 85 6.98 6.15 11.95
C PHE A 85 8.47 6.27 11.63
N ALA A 86 8.85 6.11 10.36
CA ALA A 86 10.23 6.31 9.92
C ALA A 86 10.74 7.72 10.25
N GLY A 87 9.90 8.75 10.07
CA GLY A 87 10.22 10.12 10.50
C GLY A 87 10.42 10.26 12.02
N CYS A 88 9.56 9.61 12.83
CA CYS A 88 9.73 9.57 14.28
C CYS A 88 11.04 8.90 14.68
N TYR A 89 11.35 7.75 14.08
CA TYR A 89 12.59 7.02 14.35
C TYR A 89 13.83 7.82 13.93
N ALA A 90 13.79 8.47 12.75
CA ALA A 90 14.86 9.35 12.29
C ALA A 90 15.10 10.51 13.25
N ALA A 91 14.05 11.11 13.82
CA ALA A 91 14.18 12.16 14.83
C ALA A 91 14.87 11.64 16.10
N ILE A 92 14.51 10.45 16.60
CA ILE A 92 15.17 9.83 17.76
C ILE A 92 16.64 9.53 17.49
N VAL A 93 16.96 8.99 16.30
CA VAL A 93 18.35 8.72 15.91
C VAL A 93 19.16 10.02 15.80
N ALA A 94 18.56 11.09 15.27
CA ALA A 94 19.20 12.39 15.12
C ALA A 94 19.52 13.09 16.46
N CYS A 95 18.79 12.77 17.54
CA CYS A 95 19.13 13.24 18.89
C CYS A 95 20.49 12.70 19.40
N ASN A 96 21.04 11.68 18.73
CA ASN A 96 22.39 11.14 18.95
C ASN A 96 22.70 10.81 20.42
N GLU A 97 21.69 10.39 21.18
CA GLU A 97 21.83 9.99 22.57
C GLU A 97 22.76 8.78 22.67
N SER A 98 23.97 9.01 23.18
CA SER A 98 24.96 7.95 23.38
C SER A 98 24.45 6.97 24.44
N GLY A 99 24.57 5.68 24.15
CA GLY A 99 24.21 4.61 25.09
C GLY A 99 22.83 3.99 24.92
N LYS A 100 21.95 4.50 24.04
CA LYS A 100 20.69 3.81 23.72
C LYS A 100 20.87 2.69 22.69
N THR A 101 20.35 1.50 23.01
CA THR A 101 20.29 0.39 22.05
C THR A 101 19.29 0.68 20.94
N THR A 102 19.37 -0.07 19.83
CA THR A 102 18.40 0.04 18.74
C THR A 102 16.98 -0.26 19.22
N GLU A 103 16.78 -1.25 20.10
CA GLU A 103 15.42 -1.53 20.62
C GLU A 103 14.86 -0.36 21.41
N GLN A 104 15.69 0.30 22.22
CA GLN A 104 15.26 1.48 22.99
C GLN A 104 14.86 2.63 22.07
N LYS A 105 15.63 2.88 21.00
CA LYS A 105 15.28 3.90 20.00
C LYS A 105 13.97 3.59 19.26
N ILE A 106 13.69 2.31 19.00
CA ILE A 106 12.41 1.88 18.42
C ILE A 106 11.26 2.13 19.40
N LEU A 107 11.42 1.80 20.68
CA LEU A 107 10.41 2.07 21.71
C LEU A 107 10.14 3.57 21.84
N ASP A 108 11.17 4.40 21.85
CA ASP A 108 11.04 5.86 21.88
C ASP A 108 10.31 6.38 20.64
N ALA A 109 10.59 5.82 19.46
CA ALA A 109 9.87 6.15 18.23
C ALA A 109 8.38 5.78 18.31
N HIS A 110 8.02 4.65 18.95
CA HIS A 110 6.62 4.30 19.20
C HIS A 110 5.92 5.30 20.13
N VAL A 111 6.61 5.76 21.18
CA VAL A 111 6.09 6.78 22.10
C VAL A 111 5.87 8.10 21.35
N LEU A 112 6.86 8.53 20.56
CA LEU A 112 6.78 9.76 19.77
C LEU A 112 5.67 9.69 18.72
N PHE A 113 5.56 8.55 18.01
CA PHE A 113 4.51 8.32 17.04
C PHE A 113 3.11 8.44 17.67
N ARG A 114 2.90 7.82 18.84
CA ARG A 114 1.63 7.90 19.57
C ARG A 114 1.32 9.34 19.96
N LYS A 115 2.32 10.09 20.46
CA LYS A 115 2.16 11.49 20.85
C LYS A 115 1.73 12.38 19.68
N GLN A 116 2.29 12.14 18.48
CA GLN A 116 2.00 12.95 17.29
C GLN A 116 0.72 12.55 16.56
N ASN A 117 0.40 11.25 16.49
CA ASN A 117 -0.71 10.74 15.67
C ASN A 117 -1.96 10.37 16.47
N GLY A 118 -1.92 10.43 17.81
CA GLY A 118 -3.05 10.07 18.67
C GLY A 118 -3.41 8.57 18.66
N ALA A 119 -2.65 7.75 17.94
CA ALA A 119 -2.85 6.31 17.79
C ALA A 119 -1.52 5.57 17.85
N SER A 120 -1.55 4.32 18.32
CA SER A 120 -0.38 3.44 18.25
C SER A 120 -0.07 3.05 16.81
N PHE A 121 1.22 2.99 16.48
CA PHE A 121 1.68 2.38 15.23
C PHE A 121 1.24 0.92 15.20
N LYS A 122 0.57 0.52 14.12
CA LYS A 122 0.15 -0.85 13.84
C LYS A 122 0.64 -1.19 12.44
N SER A 123 1.72 -1.97 12.34
CA SER A 123 2.10 -2.66 11.11
C SER A 123 1.45 -4.03 11.05
#